data_AF-A0A7J4QTK8-F1
#
_entry.id   AF-A0A7J4QTK8-F1
#
_cell.length_a   1.000
_cell.length_b   1.000
_cell.length_c   1.000
_cell.angle_alpha   90.00
_cell.angle_beta   90.00
_cell.angle_gamma   90.00
#
_symmetry.space_group_name_H-M   'P 1'
#
loop_
_entity.id
_entity.type
_entity.pdbx_description
1 polymer ?
#
loop_
_entity_poly.entity_id
_entity_poly.type
_entity_poly.pdbx_seq_one_letter_code
_entity_poly.pdbx_strand_id
1 'polypeptide(L)' 'MRPVVGVVGCGRWGMTHLKTLYNLKQQGIISAIHACDIKPSKQAEVAKFADSFYTDWQTL' A
#
# COMPACT_ATOMS: atom_id res chain seq x y z
N MET A 1 -3.53 -10.98 16.57
CA MET A 1 -4.01 -9.96 15.61
C MET A 1 -2.91 -9.71 14.59
N ARG A 2 -3.21 -9.66 13.28
CA ARG A 2 -2.22 -9.34 12.24
C ARG A 2 -2.28 -7.84 11.95
N PRO A 3 -1.15 -7.15 11.75
CA PRO A 3 -1.12 -5.72 11.53
C PRO A 3 -1.72 -5.34 10.18
N VAL A 4 -2.38 -4.17 10.18
CA VAL A 4 -2.74 -3.40 8.98
C VAL A 4 -1.63 -2.39 8.75
N VAL A 5 -1.16 -2.24 7.50
CA VAL A 5 -0.02 -1.38 7.18
C VAL A 5 -0.43 -0.28 6.21
N GLY A 6 -0.13 0.97 6.57
CA GLY A 6 -0.23 2.14 5.71
C GLY A 6 1.10 2.47 5.03
N VAL A 7 1.08 2.79 3.73
CA VAL A 7 2.24 3.28 2.98
C VAL A 7 1.93 4.66 2.41
N VAL A 8 2.59 5.70 2.91
CA VAL A 8 2.50 7.06 2.38
C VAL A 8 3.68 7.33 1.46
N GLY A 9 3.39 7.60 0.19
CA GLY A 9 4.36 7.76 -0.90
C GLY A 9 4.55 6.48 -1.71
N CYS A 10 4.05 6.46 -2.94
CA CYS A 10 4.08 5.35 -3.90
C CYS A 10 5.06 5.61 -5.07
N GLY A 11 6.18 6.28 -4.75
CA GLY A 11 7.32 6.45 -5.65
C GLY A 11 8.15 5.16 -5.79
N ARG A 12 9.40 5.28 -6.25
CA ARG A 12 10.27 4.12 -6.51
C ARG A 12 10.41 3.19 -5.30
N TRP A 13 10.66 3.75 -4.11
CA TRP A 13 10.81 2.98 -2.88
C TRP A 13 9.47 2.53 -2.29
N GLY A 14 8.44 3.37 -2.40
CA GLY A 14 7.07 3.00 -2.02
C GLY A 14 6.60 1.74 -2.73
N MET A 15 6.84 1.63 -4.03
CA MET A 15 6.51 0.43 -4.81
C MET A 15 7.31 -0.81 -4.37
N THR A 16 8.58 -0.65 -3.98
CA THR A 16 9.36 -1.76 -3.41
C THR A 16 8.78 -2.23 -2.07
N HIS A 17 8.40 -1.29 -1.19
CA HIS A 17 7.75 -1.64 0.09
C HIS A 17 6.41 -2.33 -0.13
N LEU A 18 5.57 -1.82 -1.04
CA LEU A 18 4.28 -2.43 -1.38
C LEU A 18 4.44 -3.87 -1.87
N LYS A 19 5.44 -4.16 -2.70
CA LYS A 19 5.72 -5.54 -3.16
C LYS A 19 6.11 -6.46 -2.01
N THR A 20 6.99 -6.01 -1.10
CA THR A 20 7.37 -6.79 0.07
C THR A 20 6.18 -7.02 1.00
N LEU A 21 5.40 -5.97 1.27
CA LEU A 21 4.20 -6.07 2.11
C LEU A 21 3.18 -7.02 1.49
N TYR A 22 2.98 -6.96 0.17
CA TYR A 22 2.10 -7.90 -0.53
C TYR A 22 2.54 -9.35 -0.31
N ASN A 23 3.83 -9.65 -0.40
CA ASN A 23 4.35 -11.00 -0.10
C ASN A 23 4.10 -11.41 1.36
N LEU A 24 4.32 -10.50 2.31
CA LEU A 24 4.02 -10.75 3.73
C LEU A 24 2.51 -10.99 3.96
N LYS A 25 1.65 -10.33 3.19
CA LYS A 25 0.19 -10.55 3.23
C LYS A 25 -0.17 -11.93 2.73
N GLN A 26 0.44 -12.38 1.62
CA GLN A 26 0.25 -13.74 1.10
C GLN A 26 0.72 -14.82 2.09
N GLN A 27 1.73 -14.52 2.91
CA GLN A 27 2.19 -15.40 4.00
C GLN A 27 1.31 -15.35 5.26
N GLY A 28 0.27 -14.50 5.27
CA GLY A 28 -0.59 -14.32 6.43
C GLY A 28 0.11 -13.62 7.60
N ILE A 29 1.15 -12.83 7.36
CA ILE A 29 1.84 -12.06 8.41
C ILE A 29 1.11 -10.74 8.66
N ILE A 30 0.59 -10.10 7.60
CA ILE A 30 -0.20 -8.86 7.67
C ILE A 30 -1.63 -9.09 7.18
N SER A 31 -2.57 -8.25 7.61
CA SER A 31 -3.99 -8.38 7.24
C SER A 31 -4.37 -7.55 6.02
N ALA A 32 -3.93 -6.29 5.95
CA ALA A 32 -4.27 -5.36 4.87
C ALA A 32 -3.17 -4.33 4.62
N ILE A 33 -3.15 -3.79 3.40
CA ILE A 33 -2.22 -2.76 2.95
C ILE A 33 -3.04 -1.59 2.41
N HIS A 34 -2.86 -0.40 3.00
CA HIS A 34 -3.46 0.83 2.51
C HIS A 34 -2.36 1.74 1.96
N ALA A 35 -2.54 2.26 0.76
CA ALA A 35 -1.53 3.09 0.12
C ALA A 35 -2.05 4.52 -0.06
N CYS A 36 -1.14 5.49 0.02
CA CYS A 36 -1.44 6.89 -0.23
C CYS A 36 -0.37 7.52 -1.12
N ASP A 37 -0.77 8.29 -2.12
CA ASP A 37 0.12 9.14 -2.90
C ASP A 37 -0.64 10.37 -3.41
N ILE A 38 0.04 11.51 -3.46
CA ILE A 38 -0.54 12.77 -3.97
C ILE A 38 -0.89 12.69 -5.48
N LYS A 39 -0.35 11.71 -6.22
CA LYS A 39 -0.62 11.51 -7.65
C LYS A 39 -1.71 10.45 -7.85
N PRO A 40 -2.94 10.82 -8.22
CA PRO A 40 -4.02 9.84 -8.48
C PRO A 40 -3.66 8.84 -9.58
N SER A 41 -2.80 9.24 -10.53
CA SER A 41 -2.30 8.36 -11.61
C SER A 41 -1.54 7.13 -11.11
N LYS A 42 -1.13 7.08 -9.84
CA LYS A 42 -0.50 5.91 -9.22
C LYS A 42 -1.46 4.80 -8.87
N GLN A 43 -2.77 5.07 -8.77
CA GLN A 43 -3.76 4.11 -8.30
C GLN A 43 -3.71 2.78 -9.06
N ALA A 44 -3.64 2.81 -10.40
CA ALA A 44 -3.62 1.60 -11.22
C ALA A 44 -2.37 0.73 -11.01
N GLU A 45 -1.23 1.35 -10.71
CA GLU A 45 0.02 0.64 -10.40
C GLU A 45 -0.04 0.02 -8.99
N VAL A 46 -0.57 0.78 -8.03
CA VAL A 46 -0.62 0.45 -6.61
C VAL A 46 -1.68 -0.61 -6.28
N ALA A 47 -2.83 -0.59 -6.97
CA ALA A 47 -3.94 -1.54 -6.78
C ALA A 47 -3.54 -3.01 -7.00
N LYS A 48 -2.37 -3.26 -7.59
CA LYS A 48 -1.78 -4.61 -7.72
C LYS A 48 -1.27 -5.18 -6.39
N PHE A 49 -1.02 -4.31 -5.40
CA PHE A 49 -0.33 -4.66 -4.16
C PHE A 49 -1.08 -4.20 -2.90
N ALA A 50 -1.86 -3.11 -2.99
CA ALA A 50 -2.62 -2.55 -1.88
C ALA A 50 -4.12 -2.82 -1.99
N ASP A 51 -4.79 -2.91 -0.84
CA ASP A 51 -6.24 -3.09 -0.70
C ASP A 51 -7.03 -1.81 -0.98
N SER A 52 -6.43 -0.65 -0.70
CA SER A 52 -7.02 0.64 -1.03
C SER A 52 -5.94 1.67 -1.37
N PHE A 53 -6.38 2.75 -2.02
CA PHE A 53 -5.55 3.86 -2.42
C PHE A 53 -6.23 5.18 -2.05
N TYR A 54 -5.48 6.08 -1.43
CA TYR A 54 -5.91 7.42 -1.03
C TYR A 54 -4.98 8.48 -1.61
N THR A 55 -5.50 9.70 -1.73
CA THR A 55 -4.72 10.87 -2.16
C THR A 55 -4.41 11.84 -1.02
N ASP A 56 -4.99 11.58 0.16
CA ASP A 56 -4.74 12.30 1.40
C ASP A 56 -4.46 11.30 2.52
N TRP A 57 -3.32 11.47 3.19
CA TRP A 57 -2.87 10.57 4.26
C TRP A 57 -3.75 10.67 5.50
N GLN A 58 -4.46 11.78 5.70
CA GLN A 58 -5.41 11.93 6.81
C GLN A 58 -6.65 11.04 6.63
N THR A 59 -6.89 10.59 5.39
CA THR A 59 -8.01 9.70 5.04
C THR A 59 -7.60 8.23 4.90
N LEU A 60 -6.34 7.89 5.19
CA LEU A 60 -5.77 6.56 5.03
C LEU A 60 -6.27 5.56 6.09
#